data_AF-A0A939XQQ3-F1
#
_entry.id   AF-A0A939XQQ3-F1
#
_cell.length_a   1.000
_cell.length_b   1.000
_cell.length_c   1.000
_cell.angle_alpha   90.00
_cell.angle_beta   90.00
_cell.angle_gamma   90.00
#
_symmetry.space_group_name_H-M   'P 1'
#
loop_
_entity.id
_entity.type
_entity.pdbx_description
1 polymer ?
#
loop_
_entity_poly.entity_id
_entity_poly.type
_entity_poly.pdbx_seq_one_letter_code
_entity_poly.pdbx_strand_id
1 'polypeptide(L)'
;MKKVVLFLLIALPLVSVAQNKIKETQVPKSVLISLDKKYDSYKVKTWYQSPGQYIAEFVYDGQKGRAYFTHNGDWQYSSFPTKQDDCPTAMNRYFIDNYPGYRIKSIDYVEQMDGDVYYRMMIVKTGVGYSDNELIFDPRGRLQKSNAPDPDAVKREYYTLNNPDEGDVADEHLRNLKSNKGGKRPNPVEDVPEMLPVDTTDAIIASFNKICPPSKVVEGPEWVTRNPGMVVAYYINRQGVEMEEVYDVATESHIMSGKVLDKDHYTAAIVKYIAEKFKGEKYKIERMIVYTYDSKWRVDGKKPKPFTYVVVSQKVKGLGNKLKYTRMEFDASGAFTNLLTQPIDKNDIQ
;
A
#
# COMPACT_ATOMS: atom_id res chain seq x y z
N MET A 1 10.07 -41.42 -20.60
CA MET A 1 10.87 -40.69 -19.59
C MET A 1 10.84 -39.20 -19.93
N LYS A 2 9.92 -38.42 -19.34
CA LYS A 2 9.89 -36.96 -19.53
C LYS A 2 10.82 -36.34 -18.50
N LYS A 3 11.85 -35.64 -18.98
CA LYS A 3 12.93 -35.03 -18.18
C LYS A 3 12.31 -33.99 -17.23
N VAL A 4 12.47 -34.21 -15.93
CA VAL A 4 12.20 -33.20 -14.91
C VAL A 4 13.37 -32.23 -14.95
N VAL A 5 13.12 -31.01 -15.42
CA VAL A 5 14.10 -29.92 -15.34
C VAL A 5 14.07 -29.41 -13.91
N LEU A 6 15.13 -29.76 -13.17
CA LEU A 6 15.37 -29.31 -11.80
C LEU A 6 15.87 -27.86 -11.86
N PHE A 7 14.99 -26.90 -11.58
CA PHE A 7 15.37 -25.50 -11.36
C PHE A 7 16.11 -25.41 -10.01
N LEU A 8 17.44 -25.38 -10.07
CA LEU A 8 18.29 -25.16 -8.90
C LEU A 8 18.38 -23.65 -8.65
N LEU A 9 17.34 -23.10 -8.03
CA LEU A 9 17.28 -21.71 -7.60
C LEU A 9 18.17 -21.56 -6.35
N ILE A 10 19.37 -21.02 -6.53
CA ILE A 10 20.30 -20.74 -5.42
C ILE A 10 19.63 -19.71 -4.51
N ALA A 11 19.17 -20.17 -3.35
CA ALA A 11 18.67 -19.32 -2.29
C ALA A 11 19.85 -18.55 -1.67
N LEU A 12 20.12 -17.34 -2.18
CA LEU A 12 21.00 -16.40 -1.48
C LEU A 12 20.36 -16.03 -0.13
N PRO A 13 21.12 -16.13 0.99
CA PRO A 13 20.60 -15.83 2.31
C PRO A 13 20.37 -14.32 2.46
N LEU A 14 19.15 -13.98 2.87
CA LEU A 14 18.69 -12.63 3.17
C LEU A 14 19.27 -12.17 4.51
N VAL A 15 20.49 -11.63 4.46
CA VAL A 15 21.05 -10.81 5.54
C VAL A 15 21.33 -9.44 4.94
N SER A 16 20.88 -8.37 5.62
CA SER A 16 21.38 -7.01 5.36
C SER A 16 22.87 -6.97 5.70
N VAL A 17 23.72 -7.47 4.81
CA VAL A 17 25.17 -7.32 4.92
C VAL A 17 25.50 -5.84 4.90
N ALA A 18 26.22 -5.38 5.91
CA ALA A 18 26.68 -4.01 5.98
C ALA A 18 27.46 -3.67 4.70
N GLN A 19 26.96 -2.68 3.97
CA GLN A 19 27.59 -2.19 2.75
C GLN A 19 28.55 -1.05 3.10
N ASN A 20 29.84 -1.24 2.84
CA ASN A 20 30.84 -0.22 3.08
C ASN A 20 30.94 0.68 1.85
N LYS A 21 30.78 1.98 2.04
CA LYS A 21 31.05 2.95 0.98
C LYS A 21 32.54 2.94 0.66
N ILE A 22 32.89 2.78 -0.60
CA ILE A 22 34.28 2.75 -1.07
C ILE A 22 34.51 3.81 -2.16
N LYS A 23 35.77 4.15 -2.39
CA LYS A 23 36.17 4.99 -3.52
C LYS A 23 36.26 4.14 -4.78
N GLU A 24 35.98 4.74 -5.94
CA GLU A 24 36.10 4.07 -7.24
C GLU A 24 37.49 3.48 -7.50
N THR A 25 38.55 4.14 -7.01
CA THR A 25 39.94 3.64 -7.10
C THR A 25 40.17 2.30 -6.41
N GLN A 26 39.24 1.86 -5.56
CA GLN A 26 39.28 0.58 -4.85
C GLN A 26 38.47 -0.51 -5.57
N VAL A 27 37.80 -0.17 -6.66
CA VAL A 27 37.00 -1.10 -7.47
C VAL A 27 37.91 -1.78 -8.49
N PRO A 28 37.89 -3.13 -8.60
CA PRO A 28 38.67 -3.84 -9.60
C PRO A 28 38.35 -3.38 -11.03
N LYS A 29 39.38 -3.28 -11.88
CA LYS A 29 39.21 -2.84 -13.28
C LYS A 29 38.20 -3.71 -14.05
N SER A 30 38.14 -5.01 -13.77
CA SER A 30 37.17 -5.90 -14.43
C SER A 30 35.72 -5.56 -14.10
N VAL A 31 35.44 -5.07 -12.89
CA VAL A 31 34.11 -4.58 -12.49
C VAL A 31 33.76 -3.29 -13.25
N LEU A 32 34.71 -2.34 -13.35
CA LEU A 32 34.52 -1.10 -14.09
C LEU A 32 34.22 -1.35 -15.57
N ILE A 33 35.03 -2.21 -16.21
CA ILE A 33 34.85 -2.61 -17.61
C ILE A 33 33.49 -3.29 -17.82
N SER A 34 33.04 -4.10 -16.87
CA SER A 34 31.77 -4.81 -16.97
C SER A 34 30.57 -3.87 -16.82
N LEU A 35 30.69 -2.85 -15.97
CA LEU A 35 29.69 -1.78 -15.85
C LEU A 35 29.60 -0.97 -17.16
N ASP A 36 30.75 -0.57 -17.72
CA ASP A 36 30.84 0.15 -19.01
C ASP A 36 30.23 -0.65 -20.17
N LYS A 37 30.39 -1.98 -20.14
CA LYS A 37 29.82 -2.86 -21.17
C LYS A 37 28.31 -3.02 -21.02
N LYS A 38 27.78 -2.97 -19.79
CA LYS A 38 26.36 -3.25 -19.50
C LYS A 38 25.48 -2.01 -19.70
N TYR A 39 25.98 -0.82 -19.39
CA TYR A 39 25.23 0.44 -19.49
C TYR A 39 25.96 1.43 -20.39
N ASP A 40 25.26 1.97 -21.38
CA ASP A 40 25.72 3.12 -22.14
C ASP A 40 25.41 4.42 -21.37
N SER A 41 26.19 5.49 -21.60
CA SER A 41 25.86 6.85 -21.13
C SER A 41 25.31 6.95 -19.68
N TYR A 42 26.01 6.37 -18.71
CA TYR A 42 25.60 6.35 -17.29
C TYR A 42 26.48 7.27 -16.42
N LYS A 43 26.00 7.60 -15.22
CA LYS A 43 26.77 8.35 -14.22
C LYS A 43 26.78 7.65 -12.87
N VAL A 44 27.94 7.17 -12.45
CA VAL A 44 28.12 6.62 -11.09
C VAL A 44 27.96 7.73 -10.05
N LYS A 45 27.18 7.44 -9.02
CA LYS A 45 26.99 8.30 -7.83
C LYS A 45 27.89 7.87 -6.68
N THR A 46 28.01 6.57 -6.45
CA THR A 46 28.81 6.01 -5.34
C THR A 46 29.04 4.52 -5.58
N TRP A 47 30.16 4.01 -5.04
CA TRP A 47 30.46 2.59 -4.96
C TRP A 47 30.30 2.08 -3.52
N TYR A 48 29.79 0.86 -3.41
CA TYR A 48 29.76 0.10 -2.16
C TYR A 48 30.41 -1.26 -2.34
N GLN A 49 30.90 -1.81 -1.23
CA GLN A 49 31.41 -3.17 -1.14
C GLN A 49 30.67 -3.90 -0.03
N SER A 50 30.27 -5.14 -0.33
CA SER A 50 29.83 -6.12 0.66
C SER A 50 30.61 -7.43 0.45
N PRO A 51 30.60 -8.38 1.39
CA PRO A 51 31.36 -9.62 1.25
C PRO A 51 31.06 -10.31 -0.09
N GLY A 52 32.09 -10.45 -0.93
CA GLY A 52 31.98 -11.11 -2.24
C GLY A 52 31.39 -10.26 -3.38
N GLN A 53 31.01 -9.00 -3.15
CA GLN A 53 30.26 -8.21 -4.13
C GLN A 53 30.62 -6.72 -4.15
N TYR A 54 30.70 -6.15 -5.36
CA TYR A 54 30.79 -4.71 -5.61
C TYR A 54 29.46 -4.19 -6.13
N ILE A 55 29.07 -2.99 -5.69
CA ILE A 55 27.77 -2.40 -6.00
C ILE A 55 28.01 -0.98 -6.53
N ALA A 56 27.63 -0.75 -7.78
CA ALA A 56 27.58 0.59 -8.36
C ALA A 56 26.20 1.19 -8.09
N GLU A 57 26.12 2.32 -7.41
CA GLU A 57 24.92 3.16 -7.42
C GLU A 57 25.10 4.22 -8.51
N PHE A 58 24.21 4.26 -9.50
CA PHE A 58 24.37 5.07 -10.70
C PHE A 58 23.04 5.68 -11.16
N VAL A 59 23.12 6.58 -12.13
CA VAL A 59 21.98 7.09 -12.90
C VAL A 59 22.14 6.63 -14.34
N TYR A 60 21.11 6.01 -14.89
CA TYR A 60 21.02 5.52 -16.26
C TYR A 60 19.65 5.91 -16.82
N ASP A 61 19.66 6.52 -18.01
CA ASP A 61 18.46 7.08 -18.65
C ASP A 61 17.59 7.94 -17.70
N GLY A 62 18.24 8.78 -16.90
CA GLY A 62 17.57 9.62 -15.90
C GLY A 62 17.04 8.88 -14.65
N GLN A 63 17.06 7.55 -14.63
CA GLN A 63 16.63 6.73 -13.49
C GLN A 63 17.80 6.35 -12.60
N LYS A 64 17.58 6.38 -11.28
CA LYS A 64 18.57 5.86 -10.31
C LYS A 64 18.54 4.33 -10.35
N GLY A 65 19.70 3.68 -10.37
CA GLY A 65 19.83 2.24 -10.33
C GLY A 65 20.98 1.76 -9.44
N ARG A 66 20.99 0.46 -9.17
CA ARG A 66 22.12 -0.24 -8.54
C ARG A 66 22.48 -1.49 -9.32
N ALA A 67 23.76 -1.68 -9.60
CA ALA A 67 24.27 -2.83 -10.35
C ALA A 67 25.26 -3.59 -9.48
N TYR A 68 25.12 -4.91 -9.47
CA TYR A 68 25.79 -5.79 -8.53
C TYR A 68 26.73 -6.72 -9.29
N PHE A 69 27.99 -6.78 -8.85
CA PHE A 69 29.07 -7.50 -9.53
C PHE A 69 29.84 -8.40 -8.57
N THR A 70 30.30 -9.55 -9.06
CA THR A 70 31.28 -10.39 -8.32
C THR A 70 32.64 -9.69 -8.23
N HIS A 71 33.56 -10.24 -7.44
CA HIS A 71 34.94 -9.74 -7.40
C HIS A 71 35.67 -9.84 -8.75
N ASN A 72 35.25 -10.77 -9.62
CA ASN A 72 35.84 -10.97 -10.93
C ASN A 72 35.28 -10.01 -11.98
N GLY A 73 34.22 -9.25 -11.66
CA GLY A 73 33.55 -8.34 -12.58
C GLY A 73 32.28 -8.91 -13.21
N ASP A 74 31.89 -10.14 -12.90
CA ASP A 74 30.69 -10.72 -13.47
C ASP A 74 29.45 -9.99 -12.95
N TRP A 75 28.66 -9.42 -13.87
CA TRP A 75 27.37 -8.83 -13.53
C TRP A 75 26.42 -9.91 -13.01
N GLN A 76 25.78 -9.64 -11.89
CA GLN A 76 24.86 -10.58 -11.23
C GLN A 76 23.41 -10.17 -11.48
N TYR A 77 23.10 -8.94 -11.13
CA TYR A 77 21.78 -8.35 -11.34
C TYR A 77 21.86 -6.83 -11.20
N SER A 78 20.81 -6.15 -11.65
CA SER A 78 20.60 -4.73 -11.40
C SER A 78 19.22 -4.49 -10.86
N SER A 79 19.10 -3.52 -9.95
CA SER A 79 17.84 -3.13 -9.33
C SER A 79 17.55 -1.65 -9.56
N PHE A 80 16.33 -1.36 -9.97
CA PHE A 80 15.83 -0.02 -10.21
C PHE A 80 14.65 0.23 -9.28
N PRO A 81 14.69 1.27 -8.43
CA PRO A 81 13.54 1.64 -7.62
C PRO A 81 12.35 1.95 -8.52
N THR A 82 11.23 1.35 -8.20
CA THR A 82 9.98 1.45 -8.97
C THR A 82 8.87 1.96 -8.06
N LYS A 83 7.98 2.80 -8.59
CA LYS A 83 6.81 3.24 -7.83
C LYS A 83 5.78 2.12 -7.82
N GLN A 84 4.96 2.10 -6.77
CA GLN A 84 3.89 1.12 -6.65
C GLN A 84 2.90 1.17 -7.83
N ASP A 85 2.66 2.36 -8.37
CA ASP A 85 1.75 2.59 -9.51
C ASP A 85 2.30 2.03 -10.83
N ASP A 86 3.63 1.86 -10.93
CA ASP A 86 4.31 1.32 -12.11
C ASP A 86 4.43 -0.23 -12.04
N CYS A 87 3.86 -0.86 -11.02
CA CYS A 87 3.96 -2.30 -10.78
C CYS A 87 2.73 -3.07 -11.28
N PRO A 88 2.86 -4.39 -11.56
CA PRO A 88 1.71 -5.22 -11.91
C PRO A 88 0.62 -5.18 -10.83
N THR A 89 -0.63 -4.94 -11.24
CA THR A 89 -1.79 -4.85 -10.33
C THR A 89 -1.93 -6.07 -9.43
N ALA A 90 -1.63 -7.26 -9.95
CA ALA A 90 -1.71 -8.52 -9.20
C ALA A 90 -0.74 -8.57 -8.00
N MET A 91 0.42 -7.93 -8.10
CA MET A 91 1.39 -7.85 -7.00
C MET A 91 0.89 -6.94 -5.88
N ASN A 92 0.36 -5.76 -6.25
CA ASN A 92 -0.21 -4.81 -5.28
C ASN A 92 -1.40 -5.44 -4.54
N ARG A 93 -2.29 -6.11 -5.29
CA ARG A 93 -3.41 -6.84 -4.71
C ARG A 93 -2.95 -7.95 -3.77
N TYR A 94 -1.96 -8.76 -4.17
CA TYR A 94 -1.42 -9.80 -3.31
C TYR A 94 -0.91 -9.26 -1.99
N PHE A 95 -0.15 -8.15 -1.99
CA PHE A 95 0.34 -7.53 -0.76
C PHE A 95 -0.81 -7.13 0.16
N ILE A 96 -1.81 -6.42 -0.38
CA ILE A 96 -2.89 -5.83 0.39
C ILE A 96 -3.81 -6.90 0.99
N ASP A 97 -4.09 -7.95 0.21
CA ASP A 97 -4.93 -9.06 0.65
C ASP A 97 -4.25 -9.93 1.73
N ASN A 98 -2.91 -9.92 1.83
CA ASN A 98 -2.16 -10.90 2.61
C ASN A 98 -1.36 -10.36 3.80
N TYR A 99 -1.06 -9.06 3.82
CA TYR A 99 -0.22 -8.46 4.87
C TYR A 99 -0.88 -7.25 5.55
N PRO A 100 -2.07 -7.41 6.17
CA PRO A 100 -2.69 -6.35 6.94
C PRO A 100 -1.78 -5.89 8.09
N GLY A 101 -1.74 -4.58 8.34
CA GLY A 101 -0.86 -3.97 9.35
C GLY A 101 0.61 -3.82 8.91
N TYR A 102 0.98 -4.30 7.72
CA TYR A 102 2.29 -4.03 7.11
C TYR A 102 2.21 -2.84 6.15
N ARG A 103 3.36 -2.22 5.88
CA ARG A 103 3.53 -1.17 4.88
C ARG A 103 4.63 -1.53 3.89
N ILE A 104 4.49 -1.07 2.65
CA ILE A 104 5.56 -1.14 1.66
C ILE A 104 6.65 -0.14 2.03
N LYS A 105 7.89 -0.62 2.13
CA LYS A 105 9.09 0.18 2.39
C LYS A 105 9.77 0.60 1.09
N SER A 106 9.87 -0.33 0.15
CA SER A 106 10.43 -0.09 -1.18
C SER A 106 9.98 -1.15 -2.17
N ILE A 107 9.99 -0.80 -3.45
CA ILE A 107 9.82 -1.73 -4.55
C ILE A 107 10.97 -1.51 -5.52
N ASP A 108 11.58 -2.59 -5.96
CA ASP A 108 12.60 -2.58 -7.00
C ASP A 108 12.19 -3.50 -8.16
N TYR A 109 12.30 -3.03 -9.39
CA TYR A 109 12.39 -3.86 -10.58
C TYR A 109 13.81 -4.41 -10.70
N VAL A 110 13.96 -5.72 -10.86
CA VAL A 110 15.26 -6.40 -10.86
C VAL A 110 15.46 -7.16 -12.16
N GLU A 111 16.60 -6.93 -12.80
CA GLU A 111 17.08 -7.65 -13.98
C GLU A 111 18.21 -8.59 -13.57
N GLN A 112 18.14 -9.87 -13.93
CA GLN A 112 19.15 -10.88 -13.63
C GLN A 112 20.08 -11.15 -14.82
N MET A 113 21.22 -11.79 -14.53
CA MET A 113 22.24 -12.14 -15.52
C MET A 113 21.78 -13.05 -16.67
N ASP A 114 20.75 -13.87 -16.44
CA ASP A 114 20.14 -14.77 -17.43
C ASP A 114 19.09 -14.08 -18.32
N GLY A 115 18.79 -12.81 -18.05
CA GLY A 115 17.77 -12.03 -18.74
C GLY A 115 16.39 -12.12 -18.09
N ASP A 116 16.22 -12.90 -17.01
CA ASP A 116 14.98 -12.93 -16.25
C ASP A 116 14.80 -11.63 -15.46
N VAL A 117 13.54 -11.24 -15.28
CA VAL A 117 13.18 -10.02 -14.56
C VAL A 117 12.11 -10.31 -13.53
N TYR A 118 12.14 -9.58 -12.41
CA TYR A 118 11.20 -9.76 -11.31
C TYR A 118 11.02 -8.47 -10.52
N TYR A 119 9.97 -8.40 -9.71
CA TYR A 119 9.76 -7.31 -8.77
C TYR A 119 10.09 -7.77 -7.35
N ARG A 120 10.86 -6.96 -6.63
CA ARG A 120 11.15 -7.14 -5.20
C ARG A 120 10.40 -6.09 -4.40
N MET A 121 9.50 -6.52 -3.51
CA MET A 121 8.79 -5.65 -2.57
C MET A 121 9.31 -5.88 -1.16
N MET A 122 9.82 -4.83 -0.52
CA MET A 122 10.17 -4.84 0.90
C MET A 122 8.99 -4.33 1.71
N ILE A 123 8.53 -5.09 2.69
CA ILE A 123 7.41 -4.76 3.58
C ILE A 123 7.87 -4.77 5.03
N VAL A 124 7.28 -3.92 5.87
CA VAL A 124 7.59 -3.86 7.30
C VAL A 124 6.31 -3.73 8.10
N LYS A 125 6.20 -4.47 9.21
CA LYS A 125 5.05 -4.37 10.10
C LYS A 125 5.05 -3.01 10.79
N THR A 126 3.88 -2.42 10.94
CA THR A 126 3.73 -1.13 11.63
C THR A 126 3.98 -1.32 13.13
N GLY A 127 4.89 -0.55 13.71
CA GLY A 127 5.30 -0.65 15.13
C GLY A 127 6.81 -0.57 15.32
N VAL A 128 7.28 -0.64 16.57
CA VAL A 128 8.71 -0.56 16.92
C VAL A 128 9.30 -1.97 17.04
N GLY A 129 10.48 -2.19 16.44
CA GLY A 129 11.26 -3.42 16.62
C GLY A 129 11.02 -4.52 15.58
N TYR A 130 10.19 -4.29 14.56
CA TYR A 130 9.94 -5.26 13.49
C TYR A 130 11.00 -5.18 12.37
N SER A 131 11.39 -6.34 11.85
CA SER A 131 12.30 -6.47 10.72
C SER A 131 11.60 -6.27 9.37
N ASP A 132 12.36 -5.81 8.37
CA ASP A 132 11.89 -5.79 6.99
C ASP A 132 11.73 -7.23 6.48
N ASN A 133 10.72 -7.44 5.65
CA ASN A 133 10.45 -8.69 4.94
C ASN A 133 10.40 -8.43 3.45
N GLU A 134 10.64 -9.46 2.65
CA GLU A 134 10.77 -9.42 1.21
C GLU A 134 9.73 -10.33 0.57
N LEU A 135 9.08 -9.81 -0.48
CA LEU A 135 8.23 -10.54 -1.40
C LEU A 135 8.82 -10.42 -2.81
N ILE A 136 8.96 -11.55 -3.52
CA ILE A 136 9.47 -11.62 -4.89
C ILE A 136 8.32 -12.04 -5.81
N PHE A 137 8.05 -11.22 -6.82
CA PHE A 137 6.99 -11.43 -7.80
C PHE A 137 7.56 -11.57 -9.20
N ASP A 138 6.96 -12.44 -10.00
CA ASP A 138 7.25 -12.48 -11.44
C ASP A 138 6.70 -11.22 -12.16
N PRO A 139 7.03 -11.00 -13.44
CA PRO A 139 6.57 -9.81 -14.18
C PRO A 139 5.03 -9.73 -14.35
N ARG A 140 4.31 -10.82 -14.08
CA ARG A 140 2.84 -10.87 -14.11
C ARG A 140 2.23 -10.60 -12.73
N GLY A 141 3.06 -10.28 -11.72
CA GLY A 141 2.65 -10.01 -10.35
C GLY A 141 2.30 -11.26 -9.53
N ARG A 142 2.75 -12.46 -9.95
CA ARG A 142 2.55 -13.69 -9.17
C ARG A 142 3.70 -13.89 -8.20
N LEU A 143 3.38 -14.08 -6.92
CA LEU A 143 4.40 -14.34 -5.89
C LEU A 143 5.17 -15.63 -6.22
N GLN A 144 6.50 -15.52 -6.25
CA GLN A 144 7.44 -16.63 -6.43
C GLN A 144 8.07 -17.05 -5.10
N LYS A 145 8.46 -16.06 -4.27
CA LYS A 145 9.17 -16.30 -3.01
C LYS A 145 8.85 -15.20 -2.00
N SER A 146 8.94 -15.54 -0.73
CA SER A 146 8.77 -14.61 0.39
C SER A 146 9.59 -15.08 1.59
N ASN A 147 10.12 -14.16 2.38
CA ASN A 147 10.56 -14.44 3.76
C ASN A 147 9.62 -13.82 4.81
N ALA A 148 8.54 -13.17 4.37
CA ALA A 148 7.54 -12.61 5.25
C ALA A 148 6.80 -13.72 5.98
N PRO A 149 6.20 -13.42 7.15
CA PRO A 149 5.40 -14.39 7.87
C PRO A 149 4.26 -14.94 7.00
N ASP A 150 3.79 -16.13 7.36
CA ASP A 150 2.68 -16.78 6.67
C ASP A 150 1.45 -15.85 6.64
N PRO A 151 0.86 -15.58 5.45
CA PRO A 151 -0.28 -14.67 5.31
C PRO A 151 -1.47 -14.99 6.22
N ASP A 152 -1.73 -16.27 6.47
CA ASP A 152 -2.86 -16.68 7.32
C ASP A 152 -2.55 -16.39 8.78
N ALA A 153 -1.30 -16.61 9.21
CA ALA A 153 -0.83 -16.20 10.54
C ALA A 153 -0.88 -14.67 10.71
N VAL A 154 -0.46 -13.89 9.71
CA VAL A 154 -0.53 -12.41 9.74
C VAL A 154 -1.96 -11.93 9.91
N LYS A 155 -2.89 -12.47 9.12
CA LYS A 155 -4.32 -12.15 9.21
C LYS A 155 -4.86 -12.49 10.58
N ARG A 156 -4.63 -13.72 11.07
CA ARG A 156 -5.08 -14.15 12.39
C ARG A 156 -4.56 -13.21 13.48
N GLU A 157 -3.26 -12.94 13.51
CA GLU A 157 -2.68 -12.03 14.50
C GLU A 157 -3.29 -10.62 14.42
N TYR A 158 -3.45 -10.09 13.21
CA TYR A 158 -4.07 -8.79 12.98
C TYR A 158 -5.51 -8.74 13.48
N TYR A 159 -6.31 -9.77 13.19
CA TYR A 159 -7.69 -9.85 13.66
C TYR A 159 -7.75 -10.06 15.18
N THR A 160 -6.95 -10.94 15.78
CA THR A 160 -6.92 -11.16 17.24
C THR A 160 -6.49 -9.90 18.01
N LEU A 161 -5.51 -9.14 17.53
CA LEU A 161 -5.08 -7.88 18.17
C LEU A 161 -6.16 -6.81 18.12
N ASN A 162 -6.88 -6.72 17.01
CA ASN A 162 -7.90 -5.71 16.81
C ASN A 162 -9.27 -6.15 17.37
N ASN A 163 -9.48 -7.45 17.62
CA ASN A 163 -10.68 -8.08 18.18
C ASN A 163 -10.31 -9.16 19.24
N PRO A 164 -9.82 -8.76 20.44
CA PRO A 164 -9.31 -9.71 21.44
C PRO A 164 -10.38 -10.61 22.07
N ASP A 165 -11.67 -10.28 21.95
CA ASP A 165 -12.78 -11.05 22.52
C ASP A 165 -13.22 -12.25 21.65
N GLU A 166 -12.57 -12.50 20.50
CA GLU A 166 -13.00 -13.45 19.46
C GLU A 166 -11.97 -14.54 19.13
N GLY A 167 -11.01 -14.77 20.03
CA GLY A 167 -9.79 -15.57 19.80
C GLY A 167 -9.94 -16.99 19.22
N ASP A 168 -11.14 -17.57 19.22
CA ASP A 168 -11.40 -18.94 18.71
C ASP A 168 -12.01 -18.99 17.29
N VAL A 169 -12.51 -17.88 16.74
CA VAL A 169 -13.34 -17.88 15.49
C VAL A 169 -12.53 -17.63 14.21
N ALA A 170 -11.33 -17.04 14.33
CA ALA A 170 -10.49 -16.65 13.18
C ALA A 170 -10.06 -17.84 12.28
N ASP A 171 -10.01 -19.05 12.84
CA ASP A 171 -9.62 -20.27 12.13
C ASP A 171 -10.71 -20.81 11.18
N GLU A 172 -11.99 -20.49 11.41
CA GLU A 172 -13.11 -20.94 10.57
C GLU A 172 -13.27 -20.07 9.32
N HIS A 173 -13.12 -18.74 9.47
CA HIS A 173 -13.25 -17.79 8.36
C HIS A 173 -12.19 -18.02 7.26
N LEU A 174 -10.95 -18.33 7.65
CA LEU A 174 -9.85 -18.62 6.72
C LEU A 174 -9.98 -19.97 5.99
N ARG A 175 -10.64 -20.98 6.59
CA ARG A 175 -10.89 -22.27 5.93
C ARG A 175 -11.86 -22.11 4.75
N ASN A 176 -12.82 -21.20 4.86
CA ASN A 176 -13.81 -20.96 3.81
C ASN A 176 -13.20 -20.26 2.57
N LEU A 177 -12.21 -19.38 2.76
CA LEU A 177 -11.46 -18.71 1.67
C LEU A 177 -10.65 -19.68 0.80
N LYS A 178 -10.16 -20.80 1.33
CA LYS A 178 -9.37 -21.80 0.58
C LYS A 178 -10.22 -22.71 -0.31
N SER A 179 -11.54 -22.75 -0.13
CA SER A 179 -12.44 -23.69 -0.81
C SER A 179 -12.84 -23.27 -2.23
N ASN A 180 -12.67 -21.99 -2.60
CA ASN A 180 -13.17 -21.46 -3.87
C ASN A 180 -12.11 -21.47 -4.99
N LYS A 181 -11.71 -22.67 -5.44
CA LYS A 181 -10.88 -22.87 -6.64
C LYS A 181 -11.64 -23.71 -7.68
N GLY A 182 -12.48 -23.08 -8.49
CA GLY A 182 -13.11 -23.76 -9.62
C GLY A 182 -14.03 -22.89 -10.47
N GLY A 183 -13.49 -22.27 -11.52
CA GLY A 183 -14.29 -21.60 -12.56
C GLY A 183 -13.45 -21.32 -13.80
N LYS A 184 -13.92 -21.75 -14.99
CA LYS A 184 -13.22 -21.67 -16.29
C LYS A 184 -12.99 -20.22 -16.75
N ARG A 185 -11.84 -19.97 -17.37
CA ARG A 185 -11.47 -18.71 -18.04
C ARG A 185 -12.10 -18.59 -19.43
N PRO A 186 -12.68 -17.44 -19.83
CA PRO A 186 -12.88 -17.10 -21.24
C PRO A 186 -11.59 -16.51 -21.86
N ASN A 187 -11.51 -16.59 -23.19
CA ASN A 187 -10.34 -16.18 -23.99
C ASN A 187 -10.26 -14.65 -24.23
N PRO A 188 -9.06 -14.13 -24.58
CA PRO A 188 -8.76 -12.70 -24.61
C PRO A 188 -9.16 -12.04 -25.94
N VAL A 189 -9.51 -10.75 -25.87
CA VAL A 189 -9.57 -9.83 -27.02
C VAL A 189 -8.67 -8.64 -26.69
N GLU A 190 -7.80 -8.26 -27.64
CA GLU A 190 -6.78 -7.20 -27.53
C GLU A 190 -7.33 -5.78 -27.80
N ASP A 191 -6.78 -4.84 -27.01
CA ASP A 191 -6.43 -3.42 -27.19
C ASP A 191 -7.43 -2.34 -27.67
N VAL A 192 -7.75 -1.43 -26.73
CA VAL A 192 -7.65 0.05 -26.83
C VAL A 192 -7.34 0.59 -25.41
N PRO A 193 -6.46 1.60 -25.18
CA PRO A 193 -6.17 2.10 -23.84
C PRO A 193 -7.34 2.96 -23.34
N GLU A 194 -8.22 2.34 -22.57
CA GLU A 194 -9.32 2.98 -21.87
C GLU A 194 -8.77 3.61 -20.57
N MET A 195 -9.15 4.86 -20.27
CA MET A 195 -8.93 5.44 -18.94
C MET A 195 -9.38 4.42 -17.89
N LEU A 196 -8.54 4.10 -16.89
CA LEU A 196 -8.84 3.09 -15.88
C LEU A 196 -10.29 3.28 -15.39
N PRO A 197 -11.19 2.31 -15.62
CA PRO A 197 -12.59 2.49 -15.29
C PRO A 197 -12.71 2.70 -13.78
N VAL A 198 -13.55 3.65 -13.38
CA VAL A 198 -14.04 3.70 -12.01
C VAL A 198 -14.62 2.30 -11.73
N ASP A 199 -14.13 1.62 -10.70
CA ASP A 199 -14.54 0.24 -10.32
C ASP A 199 -16.00 0.16 -9.83
N THR A 200 -16.85 1.13 -10.18
CA THR A 200 -18.29 1.13 -9.92
C THR A 200 -19.00 0.17 -10.86
N THR A 201 -19.78 -0.75 -10.29
CA THR A 201 -20.72 -1.60 -11.03
C THR A 201 -22.11 -0.97 -11.05
N ASP A 202 -22.96 -1.38 -12.00
CA ASP A 202 -24.37 -0.96 -12.04
C ASP A 202 -25.10 -1.27 -10.72
N ALA A 203 -24.72 -2.35 -10.03
CA ALA A 203 -25.28 -2.72 -8.74
C ALA A 203 -24.91 -1.70 -7.64
N ILE A 204 -23.66 -1.25 -7.61
CA ILE A 204 -23.19 -0.20 -6.68
C ILE A 204 -23.90 1.12 -6.98
N ILE A 205 -24.01 1.52 -8.24
CA ILE A 205 -24.72 2.74 -8.66
C ILE A 205 -26.21 2.65 -8.28
N ALA A 206 -26.85 1.50 -8.50
CA ALA A 206 -28.24 1.28 -8.11
C ALA A 206 -28.43 1.32 -6.59
N SER A 207 -27.48 0.75 -5.82
CA SER A 207 -27.48 0.82 -4.35
C SER A 207 -27.35 2.26 -3.87
N PHE A 208 -26.43 3.05 -4.45
CA PHE A 208 -26.30 4.47 -4.13
C PHE A 208 -27.59 5.23 -4.41
N ASN A 209 -28.19 5.09 -5.59
CA ASN A 209 -29.44 5.76 -5.94
C ASN A 209 -30.62 5.36 -5.05
N LYS A 210 -30.55 4.19 -4.39
CA LYS A 210 -31.54 3.78 -3.40
C LYS A 210 -31.33 4.45 -2.04
N ILE A 211 -30.09 4.60 -1.61
CA ILE A 211 -29.72 5.25 -0.35
C ILE A 211 -29.92 6.77 -0.47
N CYS A 212 -29.37 7.35 -1.54
CA CYS A 212 -29.44 8.76 -1.86
C CYS A 212 -29.96 8.95 -3.30
N PRO A 213 -31.30 8.97 -3.49
CA PRO A 213 -31.87 9.19 -4.82
C PRO A 213 -31.43 10.54 -5.39
N PRO A 214 -31.32 10.69 -6.73
CA PRO A 214 -30.81 11.92 -7.37
C PRO A 214 -31.49 13.19 -6.87
N SER A 215 -32.78 13.09 -6.55
CA SER A 215 -33.52 14.17 -5.93
C SER A 215 -32.80 14.77 -4.71
N LYS A 216 -32.18 13.94 -3.84
CA LYS A 216 -31.51 14.33 -2.58
C LYS A 216 -30.05 14.79 -2.74
N VAL A 217 -29.50 14.76 -3.94
CA VAL A 217 -28.12 15.17 -4.24
C VAL A 217 -28.14 16.55 -4.89
N VAL A 218 -27.34 17.47 -4.37
CA VAL A 218 -27.16 18.83 -4.91
C VAL A 218 -25.96 18.87 -5.86
N GLU A 219 -24.89 18.15 -5.52
CA GLU A 219 -23.66 18.04 -6.30
C GLU A 219 -23.08 16.62 -6.17
N GLY A 220 -22.54 16.05 -7.25
CA GLY A 220 -22.03 14.67 -7.30
C GLY A 220 -23.08 13.61 -7.72
N PRO A 221 -22.81 12.31 -7.49
CA PRO A 221 -21.61 11.78 -6.85
C PRO A 221 -20.38 11.81 -7.76
N GLU A 222 -19.24 12.22 -7.19
CA GLU A 222 -17.93 11.90 -7.72
C GLU A 222 -17.48 10.56 -7.15
N TRP A 223 -17.11 9.63 -8.01
CA TRP A 223 -16.69 8.29 -7.61
C TRP A 223 -15.17 8.18 -7.63
N VAL A 224 -14.59 7.71 -6.52
CA VAL A 224 -13.15 7.53 -6.39
C VAL A 224 -12.86 6.14 -5.81
N THR A 225 -11.97 5.39 -6.45
CA THR A 225 -11.44 4.14 -5.89
C THR A 225 -10.45 4.48 -4.77
N ARG A 226 -10.65 3.92 -3.57
CA ARG A 226 -9.85 4.21 -2.36
C ARG A 226 -9.33 2.93 -1.75
N ASN A 227 -8.00 2.69 -1.77
CA ASN A 227 -7.40 1.38 -1.46
C ASN A 227 -8.04 0.26 -2.35
N PRO A 228 -7.41 -0.91 -2.59
CA PRO A 228 -7.99 -1.86 -3.54
C PRO A 228 -9.24 -2.51 -2.96
N GLY A 229 -10.31 -2.50 -3.75
CA GLY A 229 -11.58 -3.17 -3.42
C GLY A 229 -12.62 -2.28 -2.75
N MET A 230 -12.35 -0.99 -2.52
CA MET A 230 -13.38 -0.05 -2.08
C MET A 230 -13.53 1.11 -3.07
N VAL A 231 -14.77 1.52 -3.25
CA VAL A 231 -15.11 2.73 -4.00
C VAL A 231 -15.94 3.65 -3.14
N VAL A 232 -15.67 4.95 -3.25
CA VAL A 232 -16.32 5.98 -2.45
C VAL A 232 -17.05 6.94 -3.36
N ALA A 233 -18.34 7.18 -3.07
CA ALA A 233 -19.12 8.23 -3.68
C ALA A 233 -19.07 9.49 -2.80
N TYR A 234 -18.50 10.57 -3.32
CA TYR A 234 -18.50 11.89 -2.68
C TYR A 234 -19.62 12.74 -3.26
N TYR A 235 -20.46 13.32 -2.41
CA TYR A 235 -21.57 14.16 -2.86
C TYR A 235 -21.97 15.19 -1.81
N ILE A 236 -22.69 16.22 -2.23
CA ILE A 236 -23.35 17.18 -1.35
C ILE A 236 -24.83 16.87 -1.32
N ASN A 237 -25.39 16.65 -0.13
CA ASN A 237 -26.82 16.39 0.02
C ASN A 237 -27.65 17.69 -0.01
N ARG A 238 -28.99 17.58 -0.07
CA ARG A 238 -29.93 18.72 -0.03
C ARG A 238 -29.76 19.71 1.12
N GLN A 239 -29.13 19.30 2.22
CA GLN A 239 -28.87 20.17 3.37
C GLN A 239 -27.54 20.93 3.23
N GLY A 240 -26.83 20.78 2.10
CA GLY A 240 -25.52 21.38 1.88
C GLY A 240 -24.39 20.66 2.62
N VAL A 241 -24.63 19.44 3.11
CA VAL A 241 -23.63 18.67 3.85
C VAL A 241 -22.87 17.76 2.90
N GLU A 242 -21.54 17.78 2.97
CA GLU A 242 -20.67 16.82 2.29
C GLU A 242 -20.80 15.43 2.92
N MET A 243 -20.97 14.44 2.05
CA MET A 243 -21.23 13.05 2.39
C MET A 243 -20.33 12.11 1.59
N GLU A 244 -20.05 10.96 2.18
CA GLU A 244 -19.24 9.90 1.59
C GLU A 244 -19.99 8.56 1.75
N GLU A 245 -20.25 7.84 0.66
CA GLU A 245 -20.76 6.46 0.75
C GLU A 245 -19.67 5.49 0.32
N VAL A 246 -19.29 4.57 1.21
CA VAL A 246 -18.21 3.60 0.97
C VAL A 246 -18.82 2.24 0.62
N TYR A 247 -18.35 1.69 -0.51
CA TYR A 247 -18.79 0.39 -1.01
C TYR A 247 -17.62 -0.57 -1.11
N ASP A 248 -17.90 -1.83 -0.81
CA ASP A 248 -17.03 -2.95 -1.15
C ASP A 248 -17.31 -3.35 -2.61
N VAL A 249 -16.28 -3.30 -3.45
CA VAL A 249 -16.39 -3.61 -4.88
C VAL A 249 -16.62 -5.11 -5.12
N ALA A 250 -16.02 -5.97 -4.29
CA ALA A 250 -16.09 -7.42 -4.48
C ALA A 250 -17.47 -8.01 -4.15
N THR A 251 -18.13 -7.45 -3.14
CA THR A 251 -19.46 -7.85 -2.67
C THR A 251 -20.56 -6.90 -3.10
N GLU A 252 -20.21 -5.82 -3.81
CA GLU A 252 -21.10 -4.76 -4.28
C GLU A 252 -21.96 -4.15 -3.15
N SER A 253 -21.47 -4.25 -1.90
CA SER A 253 -22.23 -3.96 -0.71
C SER A 253 -21.87 -2.60 -0.15
N HIS A 254 -22.89 -1.84 0.26
CA HIS A 254 -22.70 -0.62 1.04
C HIS A 254 -22.13 -0.96 2.43
N ILE A 255 -20.99 -0.35 2.77
CA ILE A 255 -20.31 -0.59 4.05
C ILE A 255 -20.73 0.46 5.07
N MET A 256 -20.56 1.75 4.73
CA MET A 256 -20.72 2.85 5.67
C MET A 256 -20.93 4.20 4.98
N SER A 257 -21.60 5.08 5.70
CA SER A 257 -21.82 6.47 5.32
C SER A 257 -20.98 7.40 6.21
N GLY A 258 -20.21 8.28 5.59
CA GLY A 258 -19.45 9.36 6.20
C GLY A 258 -20.20 10.68 6.09
N LYS A 259 -20.30 11.42 7.20
CA LYS A 259 -20.80 12.79 7.24
C LYS A 259 -19.67 13.72 7.65
N VAL A 260 -19.33 14.68 6.79
CA VAL A 260 -18.38 15.73 7.14
C VAL A 260 -19.03 16.70 8.12
N LEU A 261 -18.36 16.97 9.23
CA LEU A 261 -18.86 17.87 10.25
C LEU A 261 -18.51 19.32 9.93
N ASP A 262 -19.45 20.21 10.22
CA ASP A 262 -19.15 21.63 10.38
C ASP A 262 -18.32 21.85 11.65
N LYS A 263 -17.46 22.88 11.65
CA LYS A 263 -16.56 23.17 12.77
C LYS A 263 -17.29 23.42 14.09
N ASP A 264 -18.48 24.02 14.03
CA ASP A 264 -19.29 24.29 15.22
C ASP A 264 -19.86 23.00 15.83
N HIS A 265 -19.76 21.88 15.10
CA HIS A 265 -20.22 20.56 15.50
C HIS A 265 -19.07 19.58 15.77
N TYR A 266 -17.82 20.05 15.82
CA TYR A 266 -16.69 19.18 16.17
C TYR A 266 -16.82 18.65 17.60
N THR A 267 -16.48 17.36 17.77
CA THR A 267 -16.57 16.70 19.08
C THR A 267 -15.57 17.29 20.06
N ALA A 268 -16.06 17.85 21.17
CA ALA A 268 -15.22 18.53 22.16
C ALA A 268 -14.07 17.65 22.71
N ALA A 269 -14.33 16.36 22.95
CA ALA A 269 -13.31 15.41 23.42
C ALA A 269 -12.15 15.26 22.41
N ILE A 270 -12.49 15.16 21.12
CA ILE A 270 -11.52 15.05 20.02
C ILE A 270 -10.74 16.36 19.86
N VAL A 271 -11.43 17.50 19.90
CA VAL A 271 -10.78 18.83 19.82
C VAL A 271 -9.80 19.02 20.97
N LYS A 272 -10.19 18.63 22.19
CA LYS A 272 -9.31 18.66 23.37
C LYS A 272 -8.08 17.78 23.16
N TYR A 273 -8.26 16.54 22.71
CA TYR A 273 -7.14 15.63 22.43
C TYR A 273 -6.16 16.23 21.40
N ILE A 274 -6.68 16.81 20.32
CA ILE A 274 -5.85 17.43 19.27
C ILE A 274 -5.06 18.62 19.83
N ALA A 275 -5.71 19.47 20.62
CA ALA A 275 -5.07 20.62 21.26
C ALA A 275 -3.94 20.21 22.21
N GLU A 276 -4.13 19.12 22.96
CA GLU A 276 -3.11 18.54 23.82
C GLU A 276 -1.96 17.90 23.02
N LYS A 277 -2.29 17.10 22.00
CA LYS A 277 -1.32 16.39 21.15
C LYS A 277 -0.37 17.34 20.41
N PHE A 278 -0.89 18.46 19.89
CA PHE A 278 -0.13 19.44 19.12
C PHE A 278 0.18 20.71 19.91
N LYS A 279 0.23 20.61 21.25
CA LYS A 279 0.52 21.74 22.12
C LYS A 279 1.88 22.35 21.79
N GLY A 280 1.90 23.65 21.51
CA GLY A 280 3.12 24.38 21.12
C GLY A 280 3.43 24.34 19.62
N GLU A 281 2.64 23.62 18.82
CA GLU A 281 2.76 23.56 17.37
C GLU A 281 1.63 24.35 16.69
N LYS A 282 1.90 24.94 15.52
CA LYS A 282 0.84 25.53 14.68
C LYS A 282 0.20 24.43 13.83
N TYR A 283 -1.08 24.17 14.07
CA TYR A 283 -1.86 23.18 13.32
C TYR A 283 -3.22 23.74 12.89
N LYS A 284 -3.86 23.07 11.93
CA LYS A 284 -5.24 23.30 11.52
C LYS A 284 -5.95 21.96 11.37
N ILE A 285 -7.16 21.84 11.93
CA ILE A 285 -8.06 20.72 11.61
C ILE A 285 -8.64 20.99 10.22
N GLU A 286 -8.26 20.17 9.24
CA GLU A 286 -8.69 20.32 7.85
C GLU A 286 -10.06 19.70 7.62
N ARG A 287 -10.33 18.54 8.24
CA ARG A 287 -11.57 17.78 8.05
C ARG A 287 -11.85 16.90 9.27
N MET A 288 -13.12 16.76 9.63
CA MET A 288 -13.61 15.80 10.63
C MET A 288 -14.84 15.09 10.06
N ILE A 289 -14.80 13.76 9.97
CA ILE A 289 -15.84 12.93 9.35
C ILE A 289 -16.32 11.92 10.37
N VAL A 290 -17.63 11.81 10.55
CA VAL A 290 -18.22 10.72 11.35
C VAL A 290 -18.70 9.64 10.40
N TYR A 291 -18.17 8.43 10.55
CA TYR A 291 -18.62 7.27 9.80
C TYR A 291 -19.59 6.43 10.62
N THR A 292 -20.67 6.05 9.97
CA THR A 292 -21.68 5.14 10.49
C THR A 292 -21.82 3.95 9.57
N TYR A 293 -21.61 2.75 10.11
CA TYR A 293 -21.77 1.51 9.34
C TYR A 293 -23.22 1.25 8.98
N ASP A 294 -23.40 0.65 7.80
CA ASP A 294 -24.70 0.21 7.31
C ASP A 294 -25.40 -0.67 8.36
N SER A 295 -26.73 -0.52 8.45
CA SER A 295 -27.55 -1.26 9.41
C SER A 295 -27.48 -2.78 9.26
N LYS A 296 -27.07 -3.28 8.10
CA LYS A 296 -26.90 -4.71 7.78
C LYS A 296 -25.45 -5.13 7.81
N TRP A 297 -24.50 -4.18 7.79
CA TRP A 297 -23.11 -4.50 7.92
C TRP A 297 -22.83 -5.12 9.29
N ARG A 298 -22.19 -6.28 9.28
CA ARG A 298 -21.83 -7.02 10.48
C ARG A 298 -20.37 -7.34 10.42
N VAL A 299 -19.71 -7.14 11.55
CA VAL A 299 -18.40 -7.70 11.85
C VAL A 299 -18.69 -8.66 13.01
N ASP A 300 -18.50 -9.95 12.76
CA ASP A 300 -18.72 -11.02 13.74
C ASP A 300 -20.14 -11.05 14.31
N GLY A 301 -21.12 -10.89 13.42
CA GLY A 301 -22.55 -10.92 13.76
C GLY A 301 -23.05 -9.69 14.53
N LYS A 302 -22.16 -8.73 14.86
CA LYS A 302 -22.50 -7.48 15.54
C LYS A 302 -22.39 -6.30 14.60
N LYS A 303 -23.22 -5.27 14.83
CA LYS A 303 -23.11 -4.01 14.10
C LYS A 303 -21.92 -3.23 14.67
N PRO A 304 -20.92 -2.84 13.87
CA PRO A 304 -19.81 -2.04 14.38
C PRO A 304 -20.29 -0.67 14.85
N LYS A 305 -19.58 -0.11 15.84
CA LYS A 305 -19.87 1.22 16.35
C LYS A 305 -19.39 2.28 15.35
N PRO A 306 -20.02 3.46 15.33
CA PRO A 306 -19.51 4.61 14.59
C PRO A 306 -18.09 4.98 15.05
N PHE A 307 -17.32 5.60 14.15
CA PHE A 307 -16.01 6.16 14.46
C PHE A 307 -15.86 7.52 13.78
N THR A 308 -14.90 8.32 14.25
CA THR A 308 -14.61 9.64 13.72
C THR A 308 -13.21 9.69 13.15
N TYR A 309 -13.09 10.18 11.93
CA TYR A 309 -11.84 10.43 11.25
C TYR A 309 -11.48 11.91 11.29
N VAL A 310 -10.22 12.24 11.56
CA VAL A 310 -9.74 13.63 11.60
C VAL A 310 -8.45 13.81 10.82
N VAL A 311 -8.43 14.82 9.97
CA VAL A 311 -7.24 15.26 9.24
C VAL A 311 -6.73 16.57 9.83
N VAL A 312 -5.46 16.60 10.26
CA VAL A 312 -4.80 17.79 10.79
C VAL A 312 -3.60 18.15 9.94
N SER A 313 -3.49 19.41 9.51
CA SER A 313 -2.32 19.93 8.83
C SER A 313 -1.40 20.71 9.77
N GLN A 314 -0.09 20.68 9.48
CA GLN A 314 0.95 21.35 10.25
C GLN A 314 1.99 21.96 9.30
N LYS A 315 2.52 23.14 9.61
CA LYS A 315 3.63 23.72 8.84
C LYS A 315 4.95 23.01 9.17
N VAL A 316 5.71 22.63 8.16
CA VAL A 316 7.03 22.02 8.36
C VAL A 316 8.11 23.09 8.44
N LYS A 317 8.79 23.19 9.59
CA LYS A 317 9.87 24.15 9.81
C LYS A 317 11.05 23.85 8.86
N GLY A 318 11.50 24.83 8.09
CA GLY A 318 12.64 24.69 7.17
C GLY A 318 12.32 24.15 5.78
N LEU A 319 11.04 23.90 5.43
CA LEU A 319 10.61 23.32 4.15
C LEU A 319 9.66 24.22 3.34
N GLY A 320 9.64 25.53 3.63
CA GLY A 320 8.81 26.52 2.91
C GLY A 320 7.30 26.38 3.23
N ASN A 321 6.45 26.46 2.20
CA ASN A 321 4.98 26.35 2.31
C ASN A 321 4.45 24.91 2.41
N LYS A 322 5.32 23.90 2.54
CA LYS A 322 4.87 22.51 2.62
C LYS A 322 4.16 22.23 3.95
N LEU A 323 2.97 21.65 3.84
CA LEU A 323 2.20 21.16 4.97
C LEU A 323 2.45 19.66 5.16
N LYS A 324 2.57 19.23 6.41
CA LYS A 324 2.46 17.83 6.81
C LYS A 324 1.02 17.59 7.26
N TYR A 325 0.39 16.55 6.77
CA TYR A 325 -0.92 16.14 7.24
C TYR A 325 -0.81 14.89 8.11
N THR A 326 -1.66 14.82 9.12
CA THR A 326 -1.77 13.70 10.07
C THR A 326 -3.22 13.26 10.11
N ARG A 327 -3.47 11.97 9.92
CA ARG A 327 -4.80 11.38 10.02
C ARG A 327 -4.93 10.58 11.31
N MET A 328 -6.03 10.77 12.01
CA MET A 328 -6.31 10.15 13.30
C MET A 328 -7.72 9.60 13.31
N GLU A 329 -7.88 8.46 13.96
CA GLU A 329 -9.16 7.82 14.18
C GLU A 329 -9.53 7.90 15.67
N PHE A 330 -10.83 8.06 15.93
CA PHE A 330 -11.42 8.11 17.26
C PHE A 330 -12.66 7.23 17.30
N ASP A 331 -12.90 6.57 18.42
CA ASP A 331 -14.11 5.79 18.60
C ASP A 331 -15.36 6.70 18.80
N ALA A 332 -16.53 6.07 18.95
CA ALA A 332 -17.80 6.77 19.19
C ALA A 332 -17.82 7.63 20.47
N SER A 333 -16.92 7.40 21.43
CA SER A 333 -16.79 8.22 22.65
C SER A 333 -15.84 9.42 22.45
N GLY A 334 -15.14 9.48 21.32
CA GLY A 334 -14.11 10.47 21.04
C GLY A 334 -12.75 10.12 21.63
N ALA A 335 -12.55 8.87 22.07
CA ALA A 335 -11.24 8.38 22.50
C ALA A 335 -10.38 8.05 21.27
N PHE A 336 -9.10 8.43 21.32
CA PHE A 336 -8.16 8.16 20.23
C PHE A 336 -7.92 6.66 20.10
N THR A 337 -8.11 6.12 18.89
CA THR A 337 -7.92 4.70 18.60
C THR A 337 -6.68 4.44 17.76
N ASN A 338 -6.44 5.23 16.73
CA ASN A 338 -5.39 4.93 15.76
C ASN A 338 -4.78 6.16 15.08
N LEU A 339 -3.51 6.04 14.69
CA LEU A 339 -2.81 7.00 13.84
C LEU A 339 -2.61 6.39 12.46
N LEU A 340 -3.18 7.02 11.44
CA LEU A 340 -2.97 6.60 10.06
C LEU A 340 -1.84 7.45 9.47
N THR A 341 -0.65 6.86 9.37
CA THR A 341 0.53 7.50 8.79
C THR A 341 0.87 6.89 7.44
N GLN A 342 0.73 7.67 6.36
CA GLN A 342 1.51 7.65 5.10
C GLN A 342 1.30 9.02 4.40
N PRO A 343 2.20 9.50 3.52
CA PRO A 343 2.17 10.90 3.08
C PRO A 343 0.85 11.22 2.38
N ILE A 344 0.26 12.35 2.75
CA ILE A 344 -1.00 12.86 2.20
C ILE A 344 -0.61 14.01 1.28
N ASP A 345 -0.86 13.85 -0.01
CA ASP A 345 -1.00 15.01 -0.88
C ASP A 345 -2.33 15.69 -0.54
N LYS A 346 -2.51 16.97 -0.88
CA LYS A 346 -3.75 17.71 -0.70
C LYS A 346 -4.97 16.98 -1.30
N ASN A 347 -4.74 16.17 -2.34
CA ASN A 347 -5.75 15.37 -3.03
C ASN A 347 -6.27 14.18 -2.22
N ASP A 348 -5.60 13.81 -1.13
CA ASP A 348 -6.09 12.78 -0.21
C ASP A 348 -6.80 13.42 1.02
N ILE A 349 -7.11 14.72 1.00
CA ILE A 349 -7.90 15.35 2.09
C ILE A 349 -9.40 15.07 1.91
N GLN A 350 -9.86 15.00 0.65
CA GLN A 350 -11.07 14.28 0.26
C GLN A 350 -10.69 12.81 0.19
#